data_AF-W4G1G3-F1
#
_entry.id   AF-W4G1G3-F1
#
_cell.length_a   1.000
_cell.length_b   1.000
_cell.length_c   1.000
_cell.angle_alpha   90.00
_cell.angle_beta   90.00
_cell.angle_gamma   90.00
#
_symmetry.space_group_name_H-M   'P 1'
#
loop_
_entity.id
_entity.type
_entity.pdbx_description
1 polymer ?
#
loop_
_entity_poly.entity_id
_entity_poly.type
_entity_poly.pdbx_seq_one_letter_code
_entity_poly.pdbx_strand_id
1 'polypeptide(L)'
;MCILQKPFFDAQFDAAQNFGGIGAVIGHEITHGFDNKGRKYDGDGNLKEWWSYATSTAFNTKSQCIIDQYANFVVKSEVNDAVLGNISAVISLDENIAENGGLKTSFRAYHEYLKKFPSQYTEEAGDKLFYLSYAQSWCSKSTDASLKMTMRGKHPPKRFRVTGALQNDAEFARVFQCPTDSYLNPSNKCLLWE
;
A
#
# COMPACT_ATOMS: atom_id res chain seq x y z
N MET A 1 -2.34 -13.92 -18.95
CA MET A 1 -2.83 -13.43 -17.65
C MET A 1 -1.91 -14.00 -16.58
N CYS A 2 -0.93 -13.22 -16.09
CA CYS A 2 0.20 -13.73 -15.28
C CYS A 2 0.09 -13.41 -13.77
N ILE A 3 -0.90 -12.62 -13.33
CA ILE A 3 -1.03 -12.20 -11.92
C ILE A 3 -2.10 -12.96 -11.13
N LEU A 4 -3.05 -13.62 -11.81
CA LEU A 4 -4.09 -14.45 -11.18
C LEU A 4 -3.54 -15.85 -10.84
N GLN A 5 -2.48 -15.89 -10.04
CA GLN A 5 -1.81 -17.10 -9.58
C GLN A 5 -1.24 -16.88 -8.18
N LYS A 6 -0.77 -17.95 -7.55
CA LYS A 6 -0.07 -17.88 -6.26
C LYS A 6 1.15 -16.94 -6.37
N PRO A 7 1.45 -16.13 -5.33
CA PRO A 7 0.74 -16.04 -4.05
C PRO A 7 -0.48 -15.10 -4.05
N PHE A 8 -0.76 -14.38 -5.15
CA PHE A 8 -1.81 -13.36 -5.19
C PHE A 8 -3.23 -13.93 -5.19
N PHE A 9 -3.45 -15.03 -5.91
CA PHE A 9 -4.77 -15.64 -6.03
C PHE A 9 -4.70 -17.17 -6.13
N ASP A 10 -5.60 -17.83 -5.40
CA ASP A 10 -5.99 -19.22 -5.63
C ASP A 10 -7.47 -19.38 -5.21
N ALA A 11 -8.26 -20.09 -6.02
CA ALA A 11 -9.67 -20.35 -5.69
C ALA A 11 -9.85 -21.21 -4.43
N GLN A 12 -8.82 -21.91 -3.99
CA GLN A 12 -8.79 -22.72 -2.77
C GLN A 12 -8.29 -21.95 -1.54
N PHE A 13 -7.76 -20.74 -1.70
CA PHE A 13 -7.35 -19.91 -0.57
C PHE A 13 -8.55 -19.37 0.20
N ASP A 14 -8.37 -19.16 1.51
CA ASP A 14 -9.34 -18.39 2.28
C ASP A 14 -9.44 -16.96 1.71
N ALA A 15 -10.62 -16.36 1.84
CA ALA A 15 -10.87 -15.00 1.39
C ALA A 15 -9.82 -14.01 1.93
N ALA A 16 -9.38 -14.15 3.19
CA ALA A 16 -8.36 -13.30 3.78
C ALA A 16 -7.09 -13.24 2.91
N GLN A 17 -6.65 -14.38 2.38
CA GLN A 17 -5.45 -14.45 1.55
C GLN A 17 -5.67 -13.83 0.16
N ASN A 18 -6.81 -14.11 -0.48
CA ASN A 18 -7.14 -13.55 -1.79
C ASN A 18 -7.33 -12.03 -1.71
N PHE A 19 -7.99 -11.52 -0.68
CA PHE A 19 -8.12 -10.08 -0.47
C PHE A 19 -6.78 -9.43 -0.08
N GLY A 20 -5.96 -10.08 0.75
CA GLY A 20 -4.61 -9.59 1.09
C GLY A 20 -3.66 -9.58 -0.11
N GLY A 21 -3.80 -10.54 -1.02
CA GLY A 21 -3.03 -10.64 -2.26
C GLY A 21 -3.65 -9.84 -3.41
N ILE A 22 -4.43 -10.52 -4.27
CA ILE A 22 -4.99 -9.91 -5.47
C ILE A 22 -5.98 -8.78 -5.18
N GLY A 23 -6.69 -8.82 -4.05
CA GLY A 23 -7.60 -7.74 -3.66
C GLY A 23 -6.86 -6.41 -3.44
N ALA A 24 -5.71 -6.44 -2.78
CA ALA A 24 -4.85 -5.27 -2.59
C ALA A 24 -4.31 -4.74 -3.92
N VAL A 25 -3.95 -5.63 -4.86
CA VAL A 25 -3.55 -5.25 -6.23
C VAL A 25 -4.70 -4.59 -6.98
N ILE A 26 -5.91 -5.16 -6.93
CA ILE A 26 -7.08 -4.55 -7.57
C ILE A 26 -7.37 -3.16 -6.98
N GLY A 27 -7.30 -3.03 -5.66
CA GLY A 27 -7.45 -1.73 -4.99
C GLY A 27 -6.37 -0.73 -5.39
N HIS A 28 -5.14 -1.19 -5.59
CA HIS A 28 -4.01 -0.37 -6.06
C HIS A 28 -4.29 0.20 -7.45
N GLU A 29 -4.70 -0.64 -8.41
CA GLU A 29 -5.04 -0.20 -9.76
C GLU A 29 -6.25 0.74 -9.81
N ILE A 30 -7.26 0.51 -8.96
CA ILE A 30 -8.41 1.43 -8.82
C ILE A 30 -7.92 2.79 -8.28
N THR A 31 -7.03 2.77 -7.29
CA THR A 31 -6.51 3.99 -6.65
C THR A 31 -5.67 4.82 -7.63
N HIS A 32 -5.02 4.22 -8.62
CA HIS A 32 -4.32 4.98 -9.67
C HIS A 32 -5.25 5.94 -10.43
N GLY A 33 -6.54 5.62 -10.60
CA GLY A 33 -7.52 6.56 -11.17
C GLY A 33 -7.68 7.85 -10.36
N PHE A 34 -7.23 7.86 -9.11
CA PHE A 34 -7.34 8.97 -8.18
C PHE A 34 -5.99 9.41 -7.59
N ASP A 35 -4.86 8.96 -8.12
CA ASP A 35 -3.54 9.41 -7.67
C ASP A 35 -3.22 10.86 -8.14
N ASN A 36 -2.01 11.35 -7.91
CA ASN A 36 -1.60 12.71 -8.26
C ASN A 36 -1.64 13.01 -9.78
N LYS A 37 -1.69 11.98 -10.62
CA LYS A 37 -1.81 12.05 -12.08
C LYS A 37 -3.21 11.64 -12.53
N GLY A 38 -3.71 10.49 -12.06
CA GLY A 38 -5.01 9.94 -12.46
C GLY A 38 -6.17 10.87 -12.14
N ARG A 39 -6.12 11.58 -10.99
CA ARG A 39 -7.15 12.55 -10.61
C ARG A 39 -7.40 13.68 -11.63
N LYS A 40 -6.51 13.87 -12.60
CA LYS A 40 -6.63 14.90 -13.64
C LYS A 40 -7.45 14.43 -14.84
N TYR A 41 -7.83 13.15 -14.85
CA TYR A 41 -8.63 12.55 -15.90
C TYR A 41 -10.05 12.28 -15.39
N ASP A 42 -11.06 12.57 -16.20
CA ASP A 42 -12.45 12.23 -15.88
C ASP A 42 -12.75 10.74 -16.16
N GLY A 43 -13.98 10.31 -15.89
CA GLY A 43 -14.40 8.91 -16.05
C GLY A 43 -14.34 8.37 -17.48
N ASP A 44 -14.23 9.25 -18.48
CA ASP A 44 -14.07 8.89 -19.90
C ASP A 44 -12.59 8.92 -20.34
N GLY A 45 -11.67 9.26 -19.43
CA GLY A 45 -10.23 9.33 -19.68
C GLY A 45 -9.76 10.66 -20.29
N ASN A 46 -10.58 11.73 -20.22
CA ASN A 46 -10.18 13.03 -20.74
C ASN A 46 -9.45 13.86 -19.68
N LEU A 47 -8.35 14.52 -20.07
CA LEU A 47 -7.66 15.47 -19.20
C LEU A 47 -8.56 16.69 -18.94
N LYS A 48 -9.11 16.76 -17.72
CA LYS A 48 -10.09 17.77 -17.32
C LYS A 48 -9.99 18.00 -15.82
N GLU A 49 -9.90 19.25 -15.38
CA GLU A 49 -10.03 19.55 -13.95
C GLU A 49 -11.50 19.38 -13.55
N TRP A 50 -11.81 18.29 -12.86
CA TRP A 50 -13.15 17.98 -12.36
C TRP A 50 -13.27 18.10 -10.84
N TRP A 51 -12.18 18.51 -10.17
CA TRP A 51 -12.16 18.80 -8.74
C TRP A 51 -12.28 20.29 -8.46
N SER A 52 -12.90 20.63 -7.34
CA SER A 52 -12.87 22.00 -6.82
C SER A 52 -11.46 22.37 -6.37
N TYR A 53 -11.15 23.67 -6.35
CA TYR A 53 -9.89 24.17 -5.80
C TYR A 53 -9.65 23.71 -4.35
N ALA A 54 -10.70 23.67 -3.53
CA ALA A 54 -10.61 23.20 -2.15
C ALA A 54 -10.22 21.71 -2.07
N THR A 55 -10.83 20.87 -2.91
CA THR A 55 -10.51 19.43 -3.00
C THR A 55 -9.06 19.22 -3.47
N SER A 56 -8.64 19.93 -4.52
CA SER A 56 -7.27 19.85 -5.04
C SER A 56 -6.24 20.31 -4.00
N THR A 57 -6.54 21.35 -3.22
CA THR A 57 -5.69 21.81 -2.12
C THR A 57 -5.59 20.76 -1.00
N ALA A 58 -6.73 20.22 -0.55
CA ALA A 58 -6.76 19.20 0.50
C ALA A 58 -6.02 17.91 0.09
N PHE A 59 -6.16 17.49 -1.18
CA PHE A 59 -5.40 16.38 -1.74
C PHE A 59 -3.90 16.66 -1.69
N ASN A 60 -3.47 17.83 -2.15
CA ASN A 60 -2.05 18.18 -2.16
C ASN A 60 -1.47 18.13 -0.74
N THR A 61 -2.17 18.70 0.25
CA THR A 61 -1.76 18.65 1.67
C THR A 61 -1.64 17.21 2.19
N LYS A 62 -2.65 16.36 1.95
CA LYS A 62 -2.62 14.96 2.40
C LYS A 62 -1.54 14.14 1.68
N SER A 63 -1.34 14.38 0.37
CA SER A 63 -0.32 13.70 -0.41
C SER A 63 1.11 14.11 0.01
N GLN A 64 1.29 15.35 0.49
CA GLN A 64 2.58 15.81 1.03
C GLN A 64 3.02 14.99 2.23
N CYS A 65 2.09 14.57 3.11
CA CYS A 65 2.40 13.65 4.21
C CYS A 65 3.07 12.37 3.70
N ILE A 66 2.53 11.76 2.63
CA ILE A 66 3.08 10.54 2.04
C ILE A 66 4.47 10.81 1.45
N ILE A 67 4.68 11.96 0.80
CA ILE A 67 6.02 12.37 0.31
C ILE A 67 7.01 12.41 1.48
N ASP A 68 6.64 13.11 2.55
CA ASP A 68 7.51 13.32 3.72
C ASP A 68 7.82 12.00 4.43
N GLN A 69 6.83 11.12 4.58
CA GLN A 69 7.01 9.78 5.14
C GLN A 69 8.01 8.97 4.31
N TYR A 70 7.78 8.82 3.01
CA TYR A 70 8.61 7.95 2.17
C TYR A 70 10.01 8.52 1.94
N ALA A 71 10.18 9.85 1.93
CA ALA A 71 11.49 10.48 1.82
C ALA A 71 12.41 10.16 3.00
N ASN A 72 11.84 9.87 4.18
CA ASN A 72 12.58 9.50 5.39
C ASN A 72 13.03 8.03 5.41
N PHE A 73 12.60 7.19 4.46
CA PHE A 73 13.04 5.80 4.39
C PHE A 73 14.46 5.67 3.87
N VAL A 74 15.34 5.13 4.72
CA VAL A 74 16.75 4.84 4.40
C VAL A 74 16.88 3.43 3.81
N VAL A 75 17.27 3.36 2.54
CA VAL A 75 17.57 2.12 1.82
C VAL A 75 18.97 1.65 2.19
N LYS A 76 19.08 0.38 2.58
CA LYS A 76 20.34 -0.28 2.96
C LYS A 76 20.55 -1.53 2.12
N SER A 77 21.81 -1.90 1.88
CA SER A 77 22.19 -3.16 1.26
C SER A 77 21.60 -4.33 2.04
N GLU A 78 21.05 -5.31 1.33
CA GLU A 78 20.56 -6.55 1.92
C GLU A 78 21.68 -7.56 2.26
N VAL A 79 22.94 -7.24 1.91
CA VAL A 79 24.09 -8.13 2.12
C VAL A 79 24.94 -7.68 3.31
N ASN A 80 25.20 -6.37 3.43
CA ASN A 80 26.15 -5.83 4.41
C ASN A 80 25.62 -4.61 5.19
N ASP A 81 24.32 -4.31 5.07
CA ASP A 81 23.65 -3.18 5.73
C ASP A 81 24.20 -1.78 5.41
N ALA A 82 25.06 -1.64 4.40
CA ALA A 82 25.57 -0.33 3.98
C ALA A 82 24.43 0.57 3.50
N VAL A 83 24.43 1.84 3.91
CA VAL A 83 23.43 2.83 3.48
C VAL A 83 23.62 3.15 1.99
N LEU A 84 22.56 3.01 1.21
CA LEU A 84 22.55 3.25 -0.24
C LEU A 84 21.94 4.61 -0.60
N GLY A 85 21.04 5.13 0.24
CA GLY A 85 20.37 6.41 0.07
C GLY A 85 18.92 6.39 0.57
N ASN A 86 18.12 7.36 0.13
CA ASN A 86 16.71 7.49 0.49
C ASN A 86 15.80 7.33 -0.74
N ILE A 87 14.53 7.05 -0.51
CA ILE A 87 13.53 6.92 -1.56
C ILE A 87 13.20 8.30 -2.16
N SER A 88 13.13 8.37 -3.48
CA SER A 88 12.70 9.57 -4.22
C SER A 88 11.18 9.72 -4.17
N ALA A 89 10.65 10.11 -3.01
CA ALA A 89 9.22 10.05 -2.71
C ALA A 89 8.31 10.89 -3.62
N VAL A 90 8.81 11.98 -4.20
CA VAL A 90 8.07 12.76 -5.21
C VAL A 90 7.89 11.97 -6.51
N ILE A 91 8.89 11.17 -6.89
CA ILE A 91 8.86 10.34 -8.10
C ILE A 91 7.92 9.14 -7.90
N SER A 92 7.89 8.58 -6.69
CA SER A 92 7.08 7.41 -6.34
C SER A 92 5.69 7.73 -5.77
N LEU A 93 5.28 9.00 -5.79
CA LEU A 93 4.06 9.43 -5.11
C LEU A 93 2.79 8.72 -5.61
N ASP A 94 2.67 8.51 -6.92
CA ASP A 94 1.54 7.79 -7.53
C ASP A 94 1.42 6.39 -6.94
N GLU A 95 2.51 5.64 -6.97
CA GLU A 95 2.59 4.28 -6.44
C GLU A 95 2.35 4.22 -4.93
N ASN A 96 2.91 5.16 -4.16
CA ASN A 96 2.74 5.20 -2.72
C ASN A 96 1.29 5.49 -2.34
N ILE A 97 0.62 6.40 -3.06
CA ILE A 97 -0.82 6.66 -2.88
C ILE A 97 -1.62 5.39 -3.18
N ALA A 98 -1.30 4.70 -4.28
CA ALA A 98 -1.98 3.50 -4.72
C ALA A 98 -1.80 2.32 -3.75
N GLU A 99 -0.61 2.12 -3.20
CA GLU A 99 -0.38 1.11 -2.14
C GLU A 99 -1.23 1.35 -0.89
N ASN A 100 -1.23 2.59 -0.38
CA ASN A 100 -1.97 2.94 0.83
C ASN A 100 -3.48 2.81 0.62
N GLY A 101 -3.99 3.33 -0.51
CA GLY A 101 -5.41 3.23 -0.85
C GLY A 101 -5.85 1.80 -1.15
N GLY A 102 -5.04 1.03 -1.88
CA GLY A 102 -5.33 -0.33 -2.28
C GLY A 102 -5.42 -1.31 -1.11
N LEU A 103 -4.44 -1.24 -0.19
CA LEU A 103 -4.46 -2.06 1.03
C LEU A 103 -5.72 -1.80 1.87
N LYS A 104 -5.99 -0.53 2.18
CA LYS A 104 -7.12 -0.12 3.02
C LYS A 104 -8.46 -0.49 2.38
N THR A 105 -8.60 -0.25 1.07
CA THR A 105 -9.82 -0.60 0.32
C THR A 105 -10.04 -2.11 0.31
N SER A 106 -8.99 -2.89 0.11
CA SER A 106 -9.10 -4.35 0.10
C SER A 106 -9.49 -4.91 1.47
N PHE A 107 -8.92 -4.38 2.56
CA PHE A 107 -9.27 -4.80 3.92
C PHE A 107 -10.74 -4.51 4.23
N ARG A 108 -11.24 -3.33 3.86
CA ARG A 108 -12.68 -3.00 3.97
C ARG A 108 -13.54 -3.97 3.15
N ALA A 109 -13.15 -4.26 1.91
CA ALA A 109 -13.87 -5.17 1.03
C ALA A 109 -13.89 -6.61 1.58
N TYR A 110 -12.81 -7.06 2.22
CA TYR A 110 -12.74 -8.33 2.93
C TYR A 110 -13.79 -8.41 4.04
N HIS A 111 -13.90 -7.40 4.91
CA HIS A 111 -14.93 -7.40 5.96
C HIS A 111 -16.36 -7.30 5.39
N GLU A 112 -16.59 -6.54 4.31
CA GLU A 112 -17.90 -6.54 3.62
C GLU A 112 -18.25 -7.92 3.04
N TYR A 113 -17.27 -8.64 2.52
CA TYR A 113 -17.44 -10.01 2.04
C TYR A 113 -17.83 -10.97 3.18
N LEU A 114 -17.18 -10.87 4.34
CA LEU A 114 -17.46 -11.72 5.49
C LEU A 114 -18.88 -11.60 6.04
N LYS A 115 -19.54 -10.45 5.86
CA LYS A 115 -20.96 -10.27 6.24
C LYS A 115 -21.90 -11.22 5.51
N LYS A 116 -21.52 -11.65 4.30
CA LYS A 116 -22.30 -12.58 3.46
C LYS A 116 -21.72 -14.00 3.48
N PHE A 117 -20.40 -14.11 3.60
CA PHE A 117 -19.68 -15.38 3.52
C PHE A 117 -18.72 -15.50 4.71
N PRO A 118 -19.20 -16.00 5.87
CA PRO A 118 -18.37 -16.15 7.05
C PRO A 118 -17.14 -17.02 6.80
N SER A 119 -15.98 -16.63 7.33
CA SER A 119 -14.76 -17.44 7.28
C SER A 119 -14.81 -18.56 8.32
N GLN A 120 -14.05 -19.63 8.06
CA GLN A 120 -13.76 -20.67 9.04
C GLN A 120 -12.80 -20.19 10.15
N TYR A 121 -12.07 -19.10 9.91
CA TYR A 121 -11.19 -18.48 10.89
C TYR A 121 -11.95 -17.49 11.78
N THR A 122 -11.46 -17.29 13.00
CA THR A 122 -11.90 -16.16 13.83
C THR A 122 -11.52 -14.83 13.15
N GLU A 123 -12.22 -13.75 13.48
CA GLU A 123 -11.91 -12.41 12.96
C GLU A 123 -10.43 -12.05 13.17
N GLU A 124 -9.91 -12.25 14.38
CA GLU A 124 -8.48 -11.98 14.67
C GLU A 124 -7.52 -12.80 13.80
N ALA A 125 -7.80 -14.09 13.60
CA ALA A 125 -6.94 -14.95 12.79
C ALA A 125 -7.04 -14.62 11.29
N GLY A 126 -8.25 -14.30 10.81
CA GLY A 126 -8.51 -13.88 9.44
C GLY A 126 -7.84 -12.55 9.11
N ASP A 127 -7.98 -11.56 9.98
CA ASP A 127 -7.35 -10.24 9.82
C ASP A 127 -5.82 -10.35 9.80
N LYS A 128 -5.23 -11.14 10.72
CA LYS A 128 -3.78 -11.40 10.71
C LYS A 128 -3.35 -12.10 9.41
N LEU A 129 -4.13 -13.08 8.95
CA LEU A 129 -3.86 -13.81 7.70
C LEU A 129 -3.93 -12.88 6.48
N PHE A 130 -4.86 -11.91 6.45
CA PHE A 130 -4.95 -10.90 5.41
C PHE A 130 -3.64 -10.10 5.29
N TYR A 131 -3.18 -9.49 6.39
CA TYR A 131 -1.97 -8.67 6.37
C TYR A 131 -0.70 -9.48 6.10
N LEU A 132 -0.64 -10.72 6.61
CA LEU A 132 0.46 -11.64 6.29
C LEU A 132 0.49 -11.98 4.80
N SER A 133 -0.67 -12.24 4.18
CA SER A 133 -0.76 -12.54 2.75
C SER A 133 -0.39 -11.34 1.88
N TYR A 134 -0.80 -10.14 2.29
CA TYR A 134 -0.35 -8.89 1.68
C TYR A 134 1.18 -8.79 1.73
N ALA A 135 1.78 -8.86 2.92
CA ALA A 135 3.23 -8.74 3.08
C ALA A 135 4.02 -9.82 2.30
N GLN A 136 3.53 -11.07 2.30
CA GLN A 136 4.16 -12.19 1.59
C GLN A 136 4.17 -11.99 0.07
N SER A 137 3.14 -11.34 -0.49
CA SER A 137 3.07 -11.02 -1.92
C SER A 137 4.20 -10.09 -2.38
N TRP A 138 4.83 -9.37 -1.43
CA TRP A 138 5.94 -8.45 -1.66
C TRP A 138 7.31 -9.01 -1.28
N CYS A 139 7.39 -10.25 -0.80
CA CYS A 139 8.68 -10.89 -0.47
C CYS A 139 9.61 -10.87 -1.70
N SER A 140 10.80 -10.31 -1.52
CA SER A 140 11.86 -10.29 -2.53
C SER A 140 13.20 -10.03 -1.88
N LYS A 141 14.27 -10.33 -2.61
CA LYS A 141 15.62 -9.85 -2.34
C LYS A 141 16.16 -9.11 -3.56
N SER A 142 16.98 -8.11 -3.34
CA SER A 142 17.52 -7.24 -4.38
C SER A 142 19.01 -6.99 -4.21
N THR A 143 19.73 -6.97 -5.33
CA THR A 143 21.12 -6.49 -5.34
C THR A 143 21.18 -4.99 -5.05
N ASP A 144 22.32 -4.49 -4.58
CA ASP A 144 22.53 -3.05 -4.38
C ASP A 144 22.27 -2.22 -5.65
N ALA A 145 22.58 -2.76 -6.83
CA ALA A 145 22.29 -2.10 -8.11
C ALA A 145 20.77 -1.96 -8.32
N SER A 146 20.00 -3.02 -8.07
CA SER A 146 18.53 -3.00 -8.14
C SER A 146 17.92 -2.04 -7.11
N LEU A 147 18.43 -2.05 -5.88
CA LEU A 147 17.99 -1.13 -4.82
C LEU A 147 18.26 0.33 -5.20
N LYS A 148 19.45 0.65 -5.72
CA LYS A 148 19.80 2.00 -6.18
C LYS A 148 18.93 2.47 -7.35
N MET A 149 18.52 1.56 -8.23
CA MET A 149 17.60 1.87 -9.33
C MET A 149 16.18 2.12 -8.81
N THR A 150 15.64 1.20 -8.01
CA THR A 150 14.25 1.25 -7.52
C THR A 150 14.01 2.37 -6.53
N MET A 151 14.97 2.70 -5.66
CA MET A 151 14.83 3.86 -4.74
C MET A 151 14.73 5.21 -5.46
N ARG A 152 15.13 5.27 -6.74
CA ARG A 152 15.02 6.45 -7.62
C ARG A 152 13.90 6.32 -8.66
N GLY A 153 13.17 5.21 -8.66
CA GLY A 153 12.09 4.91 -9.60
C GLY A 153 10.71 5.23 -9.04
N LYS A 154 9.68 4.98 -9.87
CA LYS A 154 8.27 5.13 -9.45
C LYS A 154 7.88 4.13 -8.37
N HIS A 155 8.34 2.89 -8.50
CA HIS A 155 8.08 1.85 -7.51
C HIS A 155 9.26 1.78 -6.53
N PRO A 156 9.07 2.10 -5.24
CA PRO A 156 10.11 1.91 -4.25
C PRO A 156 10.46 0.42 -4.08
N PRO A 157 11.60 0.11 -3.43
CA PRO A 157 11.92 -1.26 -3.06
C PRO A 157 10.74 -1.91 -2.31
N LYS A 158 10.41 -3.17 -2.64
CA LYS A 158 9.15 -3.82 -2.20
C LYS A 158 8.91 -3.76 -0.69
N ARG A 159 9.98 -3.87 0.12
CA ARG A 159 9.89 -3.76 1.59
C ARG A 159 9.25 -2.45 2.04
N PHE A 160 9.52 -1.35 1.35
CA PHE A 160 8.99 -0.02 1.71
C PHE A 160 7.58 0.22 1.17
N ARG A 161 7.15 -0.53 0.14
CA ARG A 161 5.73 -0.57 -0.25
C ARG A 161 4.89 -1.09 0.92
N VAL A 162 5.32 -2.24 1.48
CA VAL A 162 4.69 -2.84 2.67
C VAL A 162 4.80 -1.92 3.88
N THR A 163 6.01 -1.55 4.28
CA THR A 163 6.23 -0.77 5.51
C THR A 163 5.48 0.57 5.48
N GLY A 164 5.54 1.30 4.36
CA GLY A 164 4.88 2.60 4.26
C GLY A 164 3.36 2.49 4.35
N ALA A 165 2.76 1.51 3.67
CA ALA A 165 1.33 1.26 3.74
C ALA A 165 0.89 0.82 5.15
N LEU A 166 1.60 -0.12 5.78
CA LEU A 166 1.27 -0.61 7.12
C LEU A 166 1.44 0.46 8.22
N GLN A 167 2.43 1.35 8.10
CA GLN A 167 2.60 2.45 9.04
C GLN A 167 1.38 3.38 9.09
N ASN A 168 0.73 3.59 7.95
CA ASN A 168 -0.45 4.45 7.83
C ASN A 168 -1.76 3.72 8.13
N ASP A 169 -1.73 2.40 8.27
CA ASP A 169 -2.90 1.58 8.52
C ASP A 169 -3.14 1.43 10.04
N ALA A 170 -4.23 2.02 10.54
CA ALA A 170 -4.62 1.90 11.93
C ALA A 170 -5.23 0.53 12.25
N GLU A 171 -5.86 -0.13 11.28
CA GLU A 171 -6.41 -1.47 11.43
C GLU A 171 -5.29 -2.50 11.56
N PHE A 172 -4.22 -2.36 10.77
CA PHE A 172 -3.01 -3.17 10.95
C PHE A 172 -2.50 -3.09 12.39
N ALA A 173 -2.32 -1.87 12.91
CA ALA A 173 -1.83 -1.66 14.26
C ALA A 173 -2.77 -2.25 15.32
N ARG A 174 -4.09 -2.16 15.12
CA ARG A 174 -5.10 -2.80 15.98
C ARG A 174 -4.98 -4.33 15.96
N VAL A 175 -4.94 -4.93 14.78
CA VAL A 175 -4.92 -6.38 14.55
C VAL A 175 -3.68 -7.03 15.15
N PHE A 176 -2.52 -6.38 15.04
CA PHE A 176 -1.26 -6.86 15.61
C PHE A 176 -0.95 -6.30 16.99
N GLN A 177 -1.86 -5.50 17.58
CA GLN A 177 -1.67 -4.87 18.88
C GLN A 177 -0.32 -4.13 18.99
N CYS A 178 0.03 -3.40 17.92
CA CYS A 178 1.32 -2.72 17.85
C CYS A 178 1.40 -1.63 18.92
N PRO A 179 2.48 -1.57 19.73
CA PRO A 179 2.66 -0.50 20.71
C PRO A 179 2.60 0.88 20.07
N THR A 180 2.05 1.86 20.79
CA THR A 180 2.05 3.27 20.37
C THR A 180 3.48 3.73 20.09
N ASP A 181 3.66 4.48 19.01
CA ASP A 181 4.95 5.01 18.54
C ASP A 181 6.01 3.94 18.20
N SER A 182 5.60 2.68 18.06
CA SER A 182 6.47 1.67 17.47
C SER A 182 6.71 1.93 15.98
N TYR A 183 7.75 1.32 15.41
CA TYR A 183 8.15 1.56 14.02
C TYR A 183 7.01 1.36 12.99
N LEU A 184 6.12 0.37 13.20
CA LEU A 184 4.97 0.13 12.32
C LEU A 184 3.67 0.77 12.84
N ASN A 185 3.70 1.49 13.96
CA ASN A 185 2.56 2.24 14.49
C ASN A 185 2.98 3.65 14.93
N PRO A 186 3.45 4.50 13.99
CA PRO A 186 3.75 5.89 14.30
C PRO A 186 2.47 6.65 14.67
N SER A 187 2.56 7.62 15.59
CA SER A 187 1.44 8.52 15.91
C SER A 187 0.92 9.29 14.70
N ASN A 188 1.82 9.73 13.81
CA ASN A 188 1.45 10.42 12.59
C ASN A 188 1.24 9.41 11.45
N LYS A 189 -0.01 9.25 11.02
CA LYS A 189 -0.41 8.40 9.88
C LYS A 189 -0.88 9.27 8.72
N CYS A 190 -0.41 8.98 7.51
CA CYS A 190 -0.82 9.70 6.31
C CYS A 190 -2.10 9.10 5.73
N LEU A 191 -3.19 9.87 5.75
CA LEU A 191 -4.52 9.41 5.34
C LEU A 191 -5.04 10.23 4.15
N LEU A 192 -5.14 9.59 2.98
CA LEU A 192 -5.63 10.22 1.75
C LEU A 192 -7.01 9.67 1.34
N TRP A 193 -7.04 8.41 0.89
CA TRP A 193 -8.25 7.68 0.51
C TRP A 193 -8.71 6.83 1.69
N GLU A 194 -9.92 7.09 2.19
CA GLU A 194 -10.45 6.47 3.41
C GLU A 194 -11.66 5.58 3.20
#